data_AF-A0A9Y4JMS3-F1
#
_entry.id   AF-A0A9Y4JMS3-F1
#
_cell.length_a   1.000
_cell.length_b   1.000
_cell.length_c   1.000
_cell.angle_alpha   90.00
_cell.angle_beta   90.00
_cell.angle_gamma   90.00
#
_symmetry.space_group_name_H-M   'P 1'
#
loop_
_entity.id
_entity.type
_entity.pdbx_description
1 polymer ?
#
loop_
_entity_poly.entity_id
_entity_poly.type
_entity_poly.pdbx_seq_one_letter_code
_entity_poly.pdbx_strand_id
1 'polypeptide(L)' 'MEATAKYDFKASSDDDLSFRKGDCLKILQTTGNWYKAEFNG' A
#
# COMPACT_ATOMS: atom_id res chain seq x y z
N MET A 1 3.06 -6.86 -9.73
CA MET A 1 4.15 -5.96 -9.28
C MET A 1 4.05 -5.85 -7.78
N GLU A 2 5.18 -5.86 -7.08
CA GLU A 2 5.23 -5.82 -5.61
C GLU A 2 6.08 -4.62 -5.17
N ALA A 3 5.72 -4.01 -4.05
CA ALA A 3 6.44 -2.88 -3.46
C ALA A 3 6.66 -3.13 -1.97
N THR A 4 7.84 -2.76 -1.47
CA THR A 4 8.15 -2.87 -0.04
C THR A 4 7.98 -1.51 0.63
N ALA A 5 7.19 -1.48 1.70
CA ALA A 5 6.98 -0.28 2.50
C ALA A 5 8.29 0.14 3.20
N LYS A 6 8.72 1.39 2.98
CA LYS A 6 9.94 1.93 3.61
C LYS A 6 9.71 2.46 5.01
N TYR A 7 8.46 2.79 5.35
CA TYR A 7 8.04 3.40 6.60
C TYR A 7 6.69 2.84 7.02
N ASP A 8 6.36 3.02 8.30
CA ASP A 8 5.02 2.77 8.80
C ASP A 8 4.07 3.87 8.30
N PHE A 9 2.90 3.46 7.84
CA PHE A 9 1.82 4.35 7.44
C PHE A 9 0.53 3.90 8.10
N LYS A 10 -0.11 4.84 8.81
CA LYS A 10 -1.43 4.63 9.40
C LYS A 10 -2.45 5.35 8.54
N ALA A 11 -3.38 4.59 7.98
CA ALA A 11 -4.52 5.12 7.24
C ALA A 11 -5.23 6.19 8.05
N SER A 12 -5.50 7.32 7.41
CA SER A 12 -6.22 8.44 8.00
C SER A 12 -7.66 8.53 7.49
N SER A 13 -8.02 7.72 6.50
CA SER A 13 -9.35 7.57 5.91
C SER A 13 -9.64 6.09 5.65
N ASP A 14 -10.92 5.70 5.61
CA ASP A 14 -11.33 4.30 5.38
C ASP A 14 -10.92 3.74 4.01
N ASP A 15 -10.66 4.61 3.03
CA ASP A 15 -10.17 4.24 1.69
C ASP A 15 -8.65 4.01 1.64
N ASP A 16 -7.90 4.37 2.69
CA ASP A 16 -6.45 4.22 2.75
C ASP A 16 -6.04 2.86 3.34
N LEU A 17 -4.99 2.27 2.78
CA LEU A 17 -4.39 1.04 3.31
C LEU A 17 -3.34 1.39 4.39
N SER A 18 -3.52 0.90 5.61
CA SER A 18 -2.47 0.95 6.64
C SER A 18 -1.44 -0.15 6.40
N PHE A 19 -0.16 0.17 6.53
CA PHE A 19 0.94 -0.80 6.38
C PHE A 19 2.14 -0.41 7.25
N ARG A 20 3.03 -1.37 7.51
CA ARG A 20 4.24 -1.17 8.32
C ARG A 20 5.49 -1.22 7.45
N LYS A 21 6.57 -0.62 7.94
CA LYS A 21 7.89 -0.72 7.32
C LYS A 21 8.27 -2.20 7.17
N GLY A 22 8.67 -2.56 5.96
CA GLY A 22 9.03 -3.93 5.59
C GLY A 22 7.89 -4.76 5.02
N ASP A 23 6.64 -4.28 5.08
CA ASP A 23 5.52 -4.98 4.46
C ASP A 23 5.67 -5.01 2.94
N CYS A 24 5.39 -6.17 2.34
CA CYS A 24 5.26 -6.33 0.90
C CYS A 24 3.81 -6.08 0.48
N LEU A 25 3.62 -5.01 -0.27
CA LEU A 25 2.34 -4.59 -0.83
C LEU A 25 2.24 -5.08 -2.27
N LYS A 26 1.12 -5.72 -2.60
CA LYS A 26 0.86 -6.16 -3.96
C LYS A 26 0.14 -5.05 -4.71
N ILE A 27 0.79 -4.52 -5.74
CA ILE A 27 0.22 -3.46 -6.56
C ILE A 27 -0.80 -4.08 -7.51
N LEU A 28 -2.05 -3.63 -7.38
CA LEU A 28 -3.18 -4.08 -8.20
C LEU A 28 -3.40 -3.20 -9.40
N GLN A 29 -3.27 -1.88 -9.21
CA GLN A 29 -3.53 -0.90 -10.26
C GLN A 29 -2.69 0.36 -10.04
N THR A 30 -2.29 0.97 -11.15
CA THR A 30 -1.64 2.28 -11.17
C THR A 30 -2.49 3.24 -11.98
N THR A 31 -2.79 4.40 -11.41
CA THR A 31 -3.57 5.47 -12.05
C THR A 31 -2.79 6.77 -11.89
N GLY A 32 -1.99 7.12 -12.90
CA GLY A 32 -1.08 8.26 -12.83
C GLY A 32 -0.06 8.09 -11.70
N ASN A 33 -0.11 8.97 -10.70
CA ASN A 33 0.78 8.94 -9.54
C ASN A 33 0.24 8.10 -8.36
N TRP A 34 -0.96 7.51 -8.51
CA TRP A 34 -1.61 6.75 -7.46
C TRP A 34 -1.50 5.25 -7.71
N TYR A 35 -1.26 4.51 -6.63
CA TYR A 35 -1.14 3.06 -6.64
C TYR A 35 -2.19 2.46 -5.72
N LYS A 36 -3.04 1.61 -6.27
CA LYS A 36 -3.92 0.75 -5.49
C LYS A 36 -3.16 -0.53 -5.17
N ALA A 37 -3.06 -0.85 -3.88
CA ALA A 37 -2.39 -2.03 -3.41
C ALA A 37 -3.26 -2.79 -2.41
N GLU A 38 -3.01 -4.09 -2.26
CA GLU A 38 -3.58 -4.93 -1.20
C GLU A 38 -2.46 -5.42 -0.27
N PHE A 39 -2.82 -5.63 0.99
CA PHE A 39 -1.97 -6.28 1.99
C PHE A 39 -2.77 -7.42 2.62
N ASN A 40 -2.31 -8.66 2.44
CA ASN A 40 -2.90 -9.88 2.98
C ASN A 40 -4.37 -10.19 2.62
N GLY A 41 -4.79 -9.88 1.38
CA GLY A 41 -6.02 -10.40 0.78
C GLY A 41 -7.28 -9.58 1.09
#